data_AF-A0A7W0X2X0-F1
#
_entry.id   AF-A0A7W0X2X0-F1
#
_cell.length_a   1.000
_cell.length_b   1.000
_cell.length_c   1.000
_cell.angle_alpha   90.00
_cell.angle_beta   90.00
_cell.angle_gamma   90.00
#
_symmetry.space_group_name_H-M   'P 1'
#
loop_
_entity.id
_entity.type
_entity.pdbx_description
1 polymer ?
#
loop_
_entity_poly.entity_id
_entity_poly.type
_entity_poly.pdbx_seq_one_letter_code
_entity_poly.pdbx_strand_id
1 'polypeptide(L)'
;MHGWVHEKFASLDKRRAEQLLHDGTAALARLGLRPSGFRAPGGLRGKHTIPILQALGFRYDSSTDVEDYLTEPSLLAAGLAHIPWRDEMVDSIQYLRHPERPRTPKEVEAIWLAAIDCAAAARNTITVVIHAFVSGVDDERFDVVRTVLTHARKLGDIDFTTARALAERVLAAHDPGRSSCSS
;
A
#
# COMPACT_ATOMS: atom_id res chain seq x y z
N MET A 1 -0.76 4.69 8.83
CA MET A 1 -1.12 3.97 10.06
C MET A 1 -1.34 2.50 9.69
N HIS A 2 -0.97 1.59 10.59
CA HIS A 2 -0.94 0.15 10.30
C HIS A 2 -1.43 -0.67 11.51
N GLY A 3 -2.61 -0.32 12.02
CA GLY A 3 -3.18 -0.89 13.25
C GLY A 3 -2.51 -0.38 14.53
N TRP A 4 -2.70 -1.14 15.61
CA TRP A 4 -2.10 -0.86 16.92
C TRP A 4 -0.92 -1.79 17.24
N VAL A 5 -1.14 -3.10 17.12
CA VAL A 5 -0.18 -4.16 17.48
C VAL A 5 -0.09 -5.22 16.39
N HIS A 6 -0.44 -4.87 15.15
CA HIS A 6 -0.47 -5.77 14.00
C HIS A 6 -1.46 -6.95 14.19
N GLU A 7 -2.66 -6.63 14.67
CA GLU A 7 -3.78 -7.54 14.84
C GLU A 7 -4.31 -8.15 13.52
N LYS A 8 -5.13 -9.21 13.57
CA LYS A 8 -5.84 -9.72 12.37
C LYS A 8 -7.01 -8.79 12.01
N PHE A 9 -6.70 -7.65 11.40
CA PHE A 9 -7.61 -6.51 11.28
C PHE A 9 -8.92 -6.85 10.56
N ALA A 10 -8.86 -7.60 9.46
CA ALA A 10 -10.05 -8.02 8.70
C ALA A 10 -11.08 -8.81 9.51
N SER A 11 -10.65 -9.51 10.56
CA SER A 11 -11.52 -10.33 11.43
C SER A 11 -12.16 -9.57 12.59
N LEU A 12 -11.81 -8.29 12.78
CA LEU A 12 -12.32 -7.51 13.91
C LEU A 12 -13.80 -7.16 13.72
N ASP A 13 -14.53 -7.17 14.83
CA ASP A 13 -15.83 -6.51 14.88
C ASP A 13 -15.68 -4.98 14.80
N LYS A 14 -16.79 -4.29 14.55
CA LYS A 14 -16.82 -2.83 14.40
C LYS A 14 -16.22 -2.12 15.61
N ARG A 15 -16.63 -2.49 16.82
CA ARG A 15 -16.21 -1.83 18.06
C ARG A 15 -14.70 -1.92 18.24
N ARG A 16 -14.13 -3.10 18.00
CA ARG A 16 -12.70 -3.32 18.16
C ARG A 16 -11.89 -2.63 17.07
N ALA A 17 -12.37 -2.66 15.82
CA ALA A 17 -11.74 -1.92 14.73
C ALA A 17 -11.72 -0.40 15.02
N GLU A 18 -12.85 0.17 15.48
CA GLU A 18 -12.92 1.58 15.89
C GLU A 18 -11.92 1.89 16.99
N GLN A 19 -11.95 1.12 18.08
CA GLN A 19 -11.04 1.32 19.19
C GLN A 19 -9.57 1.33 18.74
N LEU A 20 -9.13 0.34 17.97
CA LEU A 20 -7.73 0.23 17.56
C LEU A 20 -7.30 1.34 16.59
N LEU A 21 -8.18 1.75 15.67
CA LEU A 21 -7.90 2.87 14.76
C LEU A 21 -7.83 4.20 15.51
N HIS A 22 -8.71 4.43 16.49
CA HIS A 22 -8.67 5.61 17.36
C HIS A 22 -7.42 5.63 18.23
N ASP A 23 -7.12 4.52 18.92
CA ASP A 23 -5.96 4.40 19.80
C ASP A 23 -4.65 4.59 19.01
N GLY A 24 -4.51 3.93 17.86
CA GLY A 24 -3.35 4.07 16.97
C GLY A 24 -3.17 5.48 16.44
N THR A 25 -4.27 6.13 16.04
CA THR A 25 -4.24 7.53 15.59
C THR A 25 -3.85 8.46 16.74
N ALA A 26 -4.38 8.24 17.95
CA ALA A 26 -4.05 9.04 19.12
C ALA A 26 -2.58 8.88 19.55
N ALA A 27 -2.02 7.66 19.49
CA ALA A 27 -0.61 7.46 19.80
C ALA A 27 0.32 8.14 18.79
N LEU A 28 0.00 8.06 17.49
CA LEU A 28 0.75 8.80 16.47
C LEU A 28 0.63 10.31 16.66
N ALA A 29 -0.55 10.81 17.04
CA ALA A 29 -0.77 12.23 17.32
C ALA A 29 0.06 12.73 18.51
N ARG A 30 0.29 11.91 19.53
CA ARG A 30 1.21 12.24 20.66
C ARG A 30 2.65 12.44 20.20
N LEU A 31 3.04 11.84 19.08
CA LEU A 31 4.34 12.04 18.42
C LEU A 31 4.32 13.19 17.39
N GLY A 32 3.22 13.95 17.31
CA GLY A 32 3.03 15.01 16.31
C GLY A 32 2.71 14.51 14.90
N LEU A 33 2.46 13.21 14.74
CA LEU A 33 2.18 12.59 13.44
C LEU A 33 0.68 12.52 13.18
N ARG A 34 0.25 12.94 11.99
CA ARG A 34 -1.13 12.84 11.49
C ARG A 34 -1.14 12.04 10.19
N PRO A 35 -1.25 10.70 10.25
CA PRO A 35 -1.25 9.89 9.05
C PRO A 35 -2.53 10.16 8.23
N SER A 36 -2.38 10.35 6.92
CA SER A 36 -3.51 10.44 5.99
C SER A 36 -3.83 9.11 5.32
N GLY A 37 -3.02 8.08 5.59
CA GLY A 37 -3.10 6.75 4.98
C GLY A 37 -3.22 5.63 5.97
N PHE A 38 -3.99 4.61 5.59
CA PHE A 38 -4.09 3.35 6.29
C PHE A 38 -3.64 2.19 5.40
N ARG A 39 -3.07 1.17 6.01
CA ARG A 39 -3.00 -0.20 5.46
C ARG A 39 -3.36 -1.12 6.61
N ALA A 40 -4.24 -2.06 6.41
CA ALA A 40 -4.62 -3.03 7.41
C ALA A 40 -3.42 -3.95 7.71
N PRO A 41 -3.11 -4.23 8.98
CA PRO A 41 -2.25 -5.35 9.35
C PRO A 41 -2.60 -6.63 8.60
N GLY A 42 -1.59 -7.26 8.00
CA GLY A 42 -1.79 -8.44 7.14
C GLY A 42 -2.39 -8.16 5.76
N GLY A 43 -2.61 -6.89 5.41
CA GLY A 43 -2.99 -6.46 4.07
C GLY A 43 -4.50 -6.46 3.78
N LEU A 44 -5.29 -7.27 4.49
CA LEU A 44 -6.74 -7.37 4.26
C LEU A 44 -7.52 -6.38 5.12
N ARG A 45 -8.36 -5.56 4.50
CA ARG A 45 -9.31 -4.71 5.23
C ARG A 45 -10.53 -5.51 5.69
N GLY A 46 -11.19 -5.04 6.74
CA GLY A 46 -12.44 -5.62 7.22
C GLY A 46 -13.64 -4.83 6.70
N LYS A 47 -14.83 -5.43 6.76
CA LYS A 47 -16.10 -4.82 6.31
C LYS A 47 -16.46 -3.48 6.97
N HIS A 48 -15.82 -3.15 8.10
CA HIS A 48 -16.05 -1.92 8.85
C HIS A 48 -14.98 -0.85 8.59
N THR A 49 -13.91 -1.16 7.86
CA THR A 49 -12.75 -0.28 7.73
C THR A 49 -13.10 1.07 7.11
N ILE A 50 -13.76 1.06 5.94
CA ILE A 50 -14.05 2.27 5.15
C ILE A 50 -14.78 3.37 5.97
N PRO A 51 -15.94 3.09 6.61
CA PRO A 51 -16.65 4.14 7.33
C PRO A 51 -15.85 4.69 8.52
N ILE A 52 -15.04 3.86 9.18
CA ILE A 52 -14.21 4.32 10.31
C ILE A 52 -13.06 5.20 9.81
N LEU A 53 -12.40 4.82 8.72
CA LEU A 53 -11.35 5.63 8.10
C LEU A 53 -11.87 7.00 7.68
N GLN A 54 -13.05 7.07 7.06
CA GLN A 54 -13.70 8.33 6.69
C GLN A 54 -14.01 9.19 7.92
N ALA A 55 -14.57 8.60 8.98
CA ALA A 55 -14.86 9.32 10.23
C ALA A 55 -13.60 9.88 10.90
N LEU A 56 -12.46 9.20 10.76
CA LEU A 56 -11.16 9.64 11.26
C LEU A 56 -10.42 10.60 10.32
N GLY A 57 -10.97 10.89 9.13
CA GLY A 57 -10.37 11.81 8.15
C GLY A 57 -9.19 11.23 7.37
N PHE A 58 -9.04 9.90 7.31
CA PHE A 58 -8.08 9.27 6.41
C PHE A 58 -8.48 9.54 4.96
N ARG A 59 -7.46 9.72 4.12
CA ARG A 59 -7.60 10.09 2.70
C ARG A 59 -7.31 8.93 1.77
N TYR A 60 -6.63 7.90 2.25
CA TYR A 60 -6.45 6.68 1.48
C TYR A 60 -6.32 5.42 2.32
N ASP A 61 -6.67 4.31 1.70
CA ASP A 61 -6.45 2.95 2.17
C ASP A 61 -5.61 2.18 1.15
N SER A 62 -4.56 1.53 1.61
CA SER A 62 -3.68 0.66 0.81
C SER A 62 -3.73 -0.77 1.33
N SER A 63 -4.93 -1.22 1.68
CA SER A 63 -5.28 -2.62 1.95
C SER A 63 -5.93 -3.22 0.71
N THR A 64 -6.07 -4.53 0.66
CA THR A 64 -6.87 -5.24 -0.34
C THR A 64 -8.16 -5.77 0.29
N ASP A 65 -9.15 -6.03 -0.55
CA ASP A 65 -10.27 -6.93 -0.24
C ASP A 65 -10.04 -8.28 -0.94
N VAL A 66 -10.77 -9.33 -0.55
CA VAL A 66 -10.66 -10.65 -1.20
C VAL A 66 -11.00 -10.59 -2.70
N GLU A 67 -11.80 -9.61 -3.10
CA GLU A 67 -12.29 -9.39 -4.46
C GLU A 67 -11.56 -8.23 -5.17
N ASP A 68 -10.48 -7.71 -4.58
CA ASP A 68 -9.76 -6.55 -5.07
C ASP A 68 -8.73 -6.94 -6.15
N TYR A 69 -9.15 -6.83 -7.40
CA TYR A 69 -8.31 -7.05 -8.58
C TYR A 69 -7.75 -5.73 -9.15
N LEU A 70 -7.82 -4.63 -8.41
CA LEU A 70 -7.40 -3.33 -8.93
C LEU A 70 -5.88 -3.27 -9.08
N THR A 71 -5.44 -2.88 -10.27
CA THR A 71 -4.02 -2.64 -10.57
C THR A 71 -3.67 -1.16 -10.42
N GLU A 72 -4.65 -0.26 -10.57
CA GLU A 72 -4.43 1.18 -10.55
C GLU A 72 -5.09 1.87 -9.34
N PRO A 73 -4.49 2.95 -8.83
CA PRO A 73 -5.10 3.83 -7.85
C PRO A 73 -6.48 4.33 -8.30
N SER A 74 -7.47 4.25 -7.41
CA SER A 74 -8.85 4.58 -7.75
C SER A 74 -9.62 5.08 -6.53
N LEU A 75 -10.83 5.62 -6.74
CA LEU A 75 -11.66 6.07 -5.62
C LEU A 75 -12.28 4.85 -4.92
N LEU A 76 -12.01 4.69 -3.62
CA LEU A 76 -12.60 3.62 -2.81
C LEU A 76 -13.99 3.99 -2.28
N ALA A 77 -14.12 5.23 -1.82
CA ALA A 77 -15.36 5.82 -1.34
C ALA A 77 -15.22 7.35 -1.43
N ALA A 78 -16.31 8.09 -1.22
CA ALA A 78 -16.26 9.56 -1.21
C ALA A 78 -15.16 10.07 -0.26
N GLY A 79 -14.19 10.81 -0.79
CA GLY A 79 -13.07 11.37 -0.03
C GLY A 79 -11.96 10.38 0.37
N LEU A 80 -12.06 9.10 -0.01
CA LEU A 80 -11.12 8.04 0.33
C LEU A 80 -10.62 7.31 -0.94
N ALA A 81 -9.32 7.41 -1.23
CA ALA A 81 -8.70 6.70 -2.34
C ALA A 81 -8.24 5.29 -1.93
N HIS A 82 -8.15 4.41 -2.92
CA HIS A 82 -7.50 3.11 -2.83
C HIS A 82 -6.14 3.15 -3.54
N ILE A 83 -5.10 2.64 -2.87
CA ILE A 83 -3.77 2.45 -3.45
C ILE A 83 -3.45 0.95 -3.46
N PRO A 84 -3.63 0.27 -4.59
CA PRO A 84 -3.45 -1.18 -4.65
C PRO A 84 -1.99 -1.60 -4.50
N TRP A 85 -1.82 -2.85 -4.11
CA TRP A 85 -0.55 -3.58 -4.13
C TRP A 85 -0.88 -5.04 -4.50
N ARG A 86 0.13 -5.79 -4.94
CA ARG A 86 -0.04 -7.19 -5.34
C ARG A 86 0.92 -8.08 -4.57
N ASP A 87 0.53 -9.32 -4.34
CA ASP A 87 1.23 -10.27 -3.48
C ASP A 87 2.69 -10.50 -3.93
N GLU A 88 2.95 -10.50 -5.24
CA GLU A 88 4.29 -10.66 -5.77
C GLU A 88 5.23 -9.51 -5.37
N MET A 89 4.68 -8.32 -5.09
CA MET A 89 5.44 -7.11 -4.71
C MET A 89 5.57 -6.93 -3.19
N VAL A 90 5.24 -7.95 -2.39
CA VAL A 90 5.37 -7.93 -0.93
C VAL A 90 6.45 -8.89 -0.46
N ASP A 91 7.54 -8.35 0.08
CA ASP A 91 8.70 -9.16 0.50
C ASP A 91 8.35 -10.23 1.53
N SER A 92 7.49 -9.93 2.50
CA SER A 92 7.11 -10.88 3.55
C SER A 92 6.19 -11.99 3.02
N ILE A 93 5.47 -11.76 1.91
CA ILE A 93 4.81 -12.84 1.18
C ILE A 93 5.89 -13.69 0.53
N GLN A 94 6.80 -13.10 -0.24
CA GLN A 94 7.80 -13.86 -0.99
C GLN A 94 8.76 -14.67 -0.10
N TYR A 95 9.31 -14.07 0.96
CA TYR A 95 10.35 -14.69 1.79
C TYR A 95 9.80 -15.54 2.93
N LEU A 96 8.56 -15.31 3.42
CA LEU A 96 8.07 -15.97 4.64
C LEU A 96 6.75 -16.73 4.44
N ARG A 97 5.85 -16.26 3.57
CA ARG A 97 4.47 -16.78 3.48
C ARG A 97 4.09 -17.32 2.11
N HIS A 98 5.04 -17.42 1.18
CA HIS A 98 4.77 -17.82 -0.19
C HIS A 98 4.18 -19.25 -0.19
N PRO A 99 3.10 -19.52 -0.94
CA PRO A 99 2.27 -20.72 -0.76
C PRO A 99 3.01 -22.04 -1.02
N GLU A 100 3.99 -22.05 -1.92
CA GLU A 100 4.81 -23.25 -2.21
C GLU A 100 5.99 -23.39 -1.23
N ARG A 101 6.91 -22.42 -1.26
CA ARG A 101 8.04 -22.27 -0.35
C ARG A 101 8.53 -20.82 -0.32
N PRO A 102 9.27 -20.41 0.73
CA PRO A 102 10.08 -19.20 0.68
C PRO A 102 10.89 -19.06 -0.60
N ARG A 103 10.81 -17.88 -1.22
CA ARG A 103 11.61 -17.50 -2.38
C ARG A 103 13.03 -17.13 -1.97
N THR A 104 13.99 -17.41 -2.82
CA THR A 104 15.37 -16.93 -2.70
C THR A 104 15.45 -15.46 -3.12
N PRO A 105 16.46 -14.70 -2.66
CA PRO A 105 16.65 -13.30 -3.10
C PRO A 105 16.70 -13.15 -4.63
N LYS A 106 17.37 -14.08 -5.32
CA LYS A 106 17.44 -14.09 -6.79
C LYS A 106 16.09 -14.30 -7.47
N GLU A 107 15.21 -15.12 -6.90
CA GLU A 107 13.84 -15.30 -7.42
C GLU A 107 13.02 -14.02 -7.23
N VAL A 108 13.11 -13.39 -6.06
CA VAL A 108 12.39 -12.13 -5.77
C VAL A 108 12.89 -11.00 -6.69
N GLU A 109 14.21 -10.88 -6.88
CA GLU A 109 14.79 -9.91 -7.82
C GLU A 109 14.24 -10.09 -9.23
N ALA A 110 14.25 -11.32 -9.76
CA ALA A 110 13.74 -11.60 -11.10
C ALA A 110 12.25 -11.25 -11.24
N ILE A 111 11.42 -11.60 -10.24
CA ILE A 111 9.99 -11.29 -10.23
C ILE A 111 9.76 -9.77 -10.21
N TRP A 112 10.47 -9.04 -9.33
CA TRP A 112 10.28 -7.61 -9.16
C TRP A 112 10.78 -6.80 -10.35
N LEU A 113 11.91 -7.17 -10.94
CA LEU A 113 12.42 -6.55 -12.17
C LEU A 113 11.42 -6.72 -13.32
N ALA A 114 10.94 -7.95 -13.54
CA ALA A 114 9.95 -8.22 -14.60
C ALA A 114 8.64 -7.47 -14.38
N ALA A 115 8.17 -7.37 -13.12
CA ALA A 115 6.95 -6.63 -12.79
C ALA A 115 7.09 -5.13 -13.06
N ILE A 116 8.27 -4.54 -12.78
CA ILE A 116 8.56 -3.13 -13.07
C ILE A 116 8.65 -2.89 -14.57
N ASP A 117 9.34 -3.75 -15.32
CA ASP A 117 9.43 -3.63 -16.79
C ASP A 117 8.04 -3.69 -17.43
N CYS A 118 7.21 -4.63 -16.99
CA CYS A 118 5.82 -4.76 -17.44
C CYS A 118 5.00 -3.51 -17.09
N ALA A 119 5.09 -3.00 -15.86
CA ALA A 119 4.38 -1.81 -15.43
C ALA A 119 4.83 -0.56 -16.22
N ALA A 120 6.13 -0.41 -16.47
CA ALA A 120 6.67 0.69 -17.27
C ALA A 120 6.15 0.64 -18.72
N ALA A 121 6.16 -0.53 -19.35
CA ALA A 121 5.64 -0.72 -20.70
C ALA A 121 4.12 -0.44 -20.79
N ALA A 122 3.36 -0.84 -19.76
CA ALA A 122 1.91 -0.64 -19.68
C ALA A 122 1.51 0.75 -19.16
N ARG A 123 2.46 1.56 -18.67
CA ARG A 123 2.23 2.82 -17.94
C ARG A 123 1.33 2.67 -16.71
N ASN A 124 1.52 1.56 -16.00
CA ASN A 124 0.76 1.19 -14.82
C ASN A 124 1.50 1.52 -13.51
N THR A 125 0.75 1.64 -12.43
CA THR A 125 1.28 1.85 -11.08
C THR A 125 1.75 0.52 -10.48
N ILE A 126 2.85 0.56 -9.73
CA ILE A 126 3.29 -0.56 -8.89
C ILE A 126 3.61 -0.09 -7.48
N THR A 127 3.10 -0.82 -6.48
CA THR A 127 3.37 -0.57 -5.06
C THR A 127 4.27 -1.68 -4.53
N VAL A 128 5.50 -1.34 -4.14
CA VAL A 128 6.42 -2.27 -3.48
C VAL A 128 6.22 -2.19 -1.98
N VAL A 129 6.06 -3.33 -1.31
CA VAL A 129 5.89 -3.41 0.14
C VAL A 129 7.07 -4.15 0.76
N ILE A 130 7.83 -3.42 1.57
CA ILE A 130 9.06 -3.90 2.21
C ILE A 130 8.90 -3.82 3.72
N HIS A 131 9.31 -4.87 4.43
CA HIS A 131 9.33 -4.93 5.87
C HIS A 131 10.78 -4.91 6.36
N ALA A 132 11.09 -4.00 7.29
CA ALA A 132 12.44 -3.87 7.82
C ALA A 132 12.96 -5.19 8.44
N PHE A 133 12.09 -5.94 9.13
CA PHE A 133 12.44 -7.24 9.73
C PHE A 133 12.51 -8.40 8.71
N VAL A 134 12.29 -8.14 7.41
CA VAL A 134 12.34 -9.16 6.36
C VAL A 134 13.46 -8.88 5.38
N SER A 135 13.45 -7.69 4.74
CA SER A 135 14.48 -7.34 3.76
C SER A 135 15.62 -6.53 4.34
N GLY A 136 15.49 -6.06 5.59
CA GLY A 136 16.54 -5.32 6.29
C GLY A 136 17.37 -6.16 7.27
N VAL A 137 17.18 -7.49 7.29
CA VAL A 137 17.87 -8.40 8.23
C VAL A 137 19.16 -8.98 7.69
N ASP A 138 19.34 -8.97 6.37
CA ASP A 138 20.54 -9.46 5.69
C ASP A 138 20.82 -8.68 4.40
N ASP A 139 22.09 -8.65 4.01
CA ASP A 139 22.57 -7.87 2.87
C ASP A 139 22.02 -8.38 1.54
N GLU A 140 21.80 -9.68 1.38
CA GLU A 140 21.31 -10.27 0.12
C GLU A 140 19.91 -9.77 -0.21
N ARG A 141 18.99 -9.79 0.77
CA ARG A 141 17.63 -9.27 0.57
C ARG A 141 17.60 -7.77 0.42
N PHE A 142 18.44 -7.05 1.16
CA PHE A 142 18.53 -5.60 1.03
C PHE A 142 19.08 -5.20 -0.35
N ASP A 143 20.02 -5.97 -0.88
CA ASP A 143 20.57 -5.79 -2.22
C ASP A 143 19.52 -5.96 -3.31
N VAL A 144 18.56 -6.87 -3.16
CA VAL A 144 17.43 -6.98 -4.09
C VAL A 144 16.65 -5.67 -4.16
N VAL A 145 16.33 -5.04 -3.02
CA VAL A 145 15.64 -3.74 -2.98
C VAL A 145 16.47 -2.68 -3.71
N ARG A 146 17.78 -2.63 -3.46
CA ARG A 146 18.70 -1.69 -4.11
C ARG A 146 18.76 -1.90 -5.62
N THR A 147 18.88 -3.15 -6.08
CA THR A 147 18.92 -3.50 -7.51
C THR A 147 17.64 -3.09 -8.20
N VAL A 148 16.49 -3.44 -7.63
CA VAL A 148 15.16 -3.16 -8.18
C VAL A 148 14.91 -1.65 -8.30
N LEU A 149 15.23 -0.85 -7.27
CA LEU A 149 15.08 0.61 -7.33
C LEU A 149 16.08 1.25 -8.31
N THR A 150 17.30 0.73 -8.40
CA THR A 150 18.31 1.20 -9.36
C THR A 150 17.86 0.93 -10.80
N HIS A 151 17.30 -0.25 -11.05
CA HIS A 151 16.76 -0.63 -12.35
C HIS A 151 15.61 0.28 -12.77
N ALA A 152 14.61 0.45 -11.89
CA ALA A 152 13.48 1.34 -12.13
C ALA A 152 13.93 2.77 -12.47
N ARG A 153 14.96 3.30 -11.78
CA ARG A 153 15.52 4.62 -12.08
C ARG A 153 16.21 4.69 -13.45
N LYS A 154 16.82 3.60 -13.92
CA LYS A 154 17.51 3.55 -15.23
C LYS A 154 16.53 3.52 -16.41
N LEU A 155 15.30 3.03 -16.22
CA LEU A 155 14.28 3.05 -17.26
C LEU A 155 13.88 4.47 -17.68
N GLY A 156 14.11 5.47 -16.83
CA GLY A 156 14.01 6.90 -17.16
C GLY A 156 12.59 7.47 -17.24
N ASP A 157 11.57 6.66 -17.57
CA ASP A 157 10.16 7.05 -17.68
C ASP A 157 9.30 6.54 -16.49
N ILE A 158 9.86 6.53 -15.27
CA ILE A 158 9.17 6.08 -14.04
C ILE A 158 9.13 7.22 -13.01
N ASP A 159 7.91 7.56 -12.56
CA ASP A 159 7.68 8.48 -11.44
C ASP A 159 7.78 7.75 -10.10
N PHE A 160 8.76 8.13 -9.27
CA PHE A 160 8.87 7.66 -7.89
C PHE A 160 8.09 8.58 -6.98
N THR A 161 7.01 8.08 -6.40
CA THR A 161 6.08 8.88 -5.62
C THR A 161 5.62 8.18 -4.35
N THR A 162 4.85 8.90 -3.54
CA THR A 162 4.28 8.35 -2.30
C THR A 162 2.84 7.91 -2.53
N ALA A 163 2.37 6.94 -1.74
CA ALA A 163 0.95 6.56 -1.72
C ALA A 163 0.02 7.75 -1.42
N ARG A 164 0.48 8.71 -0.61
CA ARG A 164 -0.25 9.97 -0.35
C ARG A 164 -0.43 10.79 -1.62
N ALA A 165 0.65 11.01 -2.38
CA ALA A 165 0.59 11.82 -3.59
C ALA A 165 -0.28 11.15 -4.67
N LEU A 166 -0.21 9.82 -4.81
CA LEU A 166 -1.13 9.08 -5.69
C LEU A 166 -2.58 9.23 -5.24
N ALA A 167 -2.86 9.11 -3.94
CA ALA A 167 -4.20 9.31 -3.40
C ALA A 167 -4.72 10.73 -3.67
N GLU A 168 -3.88 11.76 -3.51
CA GLU A 168 -4.25 13.14 -3.81
C GLU A 168 -4.61 13.32 -5.29
N ARG A 169 -3.88 12.69 -6.22
CA ARG A 169 -4.21 12.68 -7.66
C ARG A 169 -5.58 12.04 -7.91
N VAL A 170 -5.83 10.87 -7.32
CA VAL A 170 -7.12 10.17 -7.43
C VAL A 170 -8.27 11.06 -6.90
N LEU A 171 -8.10 11.64 -5.71
CA LEU A 171 -9.14 12.45 -5.09
C LEU A 171 -9.41 13.75 -5.86
N ALA A 172 -8.37 14.38 -6.40
CA ALA A 172 -8.52 15.58 -7.22
C ALA A 172 -9.26 15.31 -8.54
N ALA A 173 -9.04 14.14 -9.14
CA ALA A 173 -9.75 13.72 -10.35
C ALA A 173 -11.24 13.43 -10.11
N HIS A 174 -11.64 13.16 -8.87
CA HIS A 174 -13.01 12.85 -8.47
C HIS A 174 -13.65 13.95 -7.60
N ASP A 175 -13.05 15.14 -7.56
CA ASP A 175 -13.64 16.30 -6.86
C ASP A 175 -14.78 16.88 -7.72
N PRO A 176 -16.05 16.76 -7.29
CA PRO A 176 -17.19 17.28 -8.03
C PRO A 176 -17.15 18.81 -8.20
N GLY A 177 -16.33 19.53 -7.42
CA GLY A 177 -16.10 20.96 -7.59
C GLY A 177 -15.10 21.33 -8.70
N ARG A 178 -14.42 20.36 -9.32
CA ARG A 178 -13.42 20.57 -10.39
C ARG A 178 -13.91 20.24 -11.79
N SER A 179 -15.15 19.79 -11.96
CA SER A 179 -15.75 19.50 -13.26
C SER A 179 -16.16 20.79 -14.00
N SER A 180 -15.18 21.58 -14.47
CA SER A 180 -15.22 22.38 -15.72
C SER A 180 -14.16 23.48 -15.72
N CYS A 181 -12.96 23.18 -16.21
CA CYS A 181 -12.08 24.18 -16.84
C CYS A 181 -11.16 23.45 -17.82
N SER A 182 -11.76 22.93 -18.89
CA SER A 182 -11.05 22.56 -20.11
C SER A 182 -11.82 23.24 -21.24
N SER A 183 -11.33 24.41 -21.66
CA SER A 183 -11.66 25.07 -22.93
C SER A 183 -10.43 24.99 -23.81
#